data_AF-A0A8T1RVC1-F1
#
_entry.id   AF-A0A8T1RVC1-F1
#
_cell.length_a   1.000
_cell.length_b   1.000
_cell.length_c   1.000
_cell.angle_alpha   90.00
_cell.angle_beta   90.00
_cell.angle_gamma   90.00
#
_symmetry.space_group_name_H-M   'P 1'
#
loop_
_entity.id
_entity.type
_entity.pdbx_description
1 polymer ?
#
loop_
_entity_poly.entity_id
_entity_poly.type
_entity_poly.pdbx_seq_one_letter_code
_entity_poly.pdbx_strand_id
1 'polypeptide(L)'
;ATRKFPGSSSGRGETPRARRGLEPGASMSRGSRSGARGQQDNVPSRLLLDHENQQVFELLGRKCTTLATSVAQLYLALPPSNQVWGKQGCGVLCLVKDNPRRSYF
;
A
#
# COMPACT_ATOMS: atom_id res chain seq x y z
N ALA A 1 -44.70 -5.07 67.28
CA ALA A 1 -44.69 -3.73 67.91
C ALA A 1 -44.75 -2.66 66.82
N THR A 2 -45.68 -1.70 66.97
CA THR A 2 -45.73 -0.31 66.43
C THR A 2 -45.58 -0.11 64.90
N ARG A 3 -46.67 0.04 64.11
CA ARG A 3 -47.50 1.24 63.80
C ARG A 3 -46.76 2.49 63.27
N LYS A 4 -46.98 2.88 61.99
CA LYS A 4 -47.62 4.16 61.56
C LYS A 4 -47.75 4.29 60.02
N PHE A 5 -48.87 4.93 59.61
CA PHE A 5 -49.47 5.15 58.27
C PHE A 5 -48.97 6.47 57.59
N PRO A 6 -49.70 7.10 56.62
CA PRO A 6 -49.86 6.82 55.18
C PRO A 6 -49.49 8.05 54.30
N GLY A 7 -49.60 7.96 52.97
CA GLY A 7 -49.51 9.13 52.09
C GLY A 7 -50.09 8.88 50.69
N SER A 8 -51.18 9.58 50.38
CA SER A 8 -51.95 9.54 49.14
C SER A 8 -51.65 10.81 48.33
N SER A 9 -51.46 10.72 47.01
CA SER A 9 -52.00 11.72 46.08
C SER A 9 -51.89 11.29 44.61
N SER A 10 -53.04 11.41 43.95
CA SER A 10 -53.30 11.29 42.52
C SER A 10 -52.82 12.53 41.78
N GLY A 11 -52.37 12.37 40.53
CA GLY A 11 -52.12 13.49 39.63
C GLY A 11 -51.94 13.03 38.18
N ARG A 12 -53.04 12.96 37.44
CA ARG A 12 -53.07 12.84 35.97
C ARG A 12 -52.63 14.17 35.35
N GLY A 13 -51.90 14.11 34.25
CA GLY A 13 -51.60 15.27 33.40
C GLY A 13 -51.14 14.80 32.01
N GLU A 14 -51.94 15.13 31.01
CA GLU A 14 -51.85 14.71 29.61
C GLU A 14 -50.77 15.46 28.80
N THR A 15 -50.43 14.86 27.65
CA THR A 15 -49.49 15.27 26.58
C THR A 15 -49.85 16.59 25.86
N PRO A 16 -48.97 17.23 25.04
CA PRO A 16 -48.89 16.85 23.61
C PRO A 16 -47.52 17.05 22.88
N ARG A 17 -47.51 16.50 21.66
CA ARG A 17 -46.45 16.34 20.64
C ARG A 17 -45.75 17.61 20.12
N ALA A 18 -44.47 17.45 19.73
CA ALA A 18 -43.80 18.13 18.60
C ALA A 18 -42.81 17.14 17.95
N ARG A 19 -43.13 16.53 16.80
CA ARG A 19 -42.81 16.90 15.40
C ARG A 19 -41.31 16.80 14.99
N ARG A 20 -41.09 15.81 14.10
CA ARG A 20 -40.16 15.74 12.94
C ARG A 20 -38.64 15.78 13.18
N GLY A 21 -38.03 14.63 12.91
CA GLY A 21 -36.68 14.51 12.35
C GLY A 21 -36.58 13.18 11.62
N LEU A 22 -36.55 13.22 10.29
CA LEU A 22 -36.20 12.10 9.41
C LEU A 22 -34.67 12.03 9.39
N GLU A 23 -34.07 10.91 9.80
CA GLU A 23 -32.66 10.64 9.53
C GLU A 23 -32.54 9.35 8.69
N PRO A 24 -32.43 9.46 7.35
CA PRO A 24 -31.98 8.38 6.50
C PRO A 24 -30.46 8.41 6.42
N GLY A 25 -29.80 7.29 6.68
CA GLY A 25 -28.38 7.20 6.41
C GLY A 25 -27.73 6.01 7.06
N ALA A 26 -28.02 4.81 6.56
CA ALA A 26 -27.08 3.71 6.69
C ALA A 26 -25.73 4.22 6.18
N SER A 27 -24.78 4.43 7.10
CA SER A 27 -23.40 4.69 6.76
C SER A 27 -22.88 3.42 6.10
N MET A 28 -23.00 3.38 4.77
CA MET A 28 -22.22 2.49 3.93
C MET A 28 -20.78 2.86 4.21
N SER A 29 -20.17 2.17 5.18
CA SER A 29 -18.74 2.02 5.22
C SER A 29 -18.40 1.43 3.86
N ARG A 30 -17.96 2.32 2.95
CA ARG A 30 -17.35 1.94 1.70
C ARG A 30 -16.13 1.16 2.14
N GLY A 31 -16.31 -0.15 2.29
CA GLY A 31 -15.21 -1.06 2.44
C GLY A 31 -14.27 -0.69 1.32
N SER A 32 -13.08 -0.23 1.69
CA SER A 32 -11.98 -0.16 0.76
C SER A 32 -11.71 -1.59 0.36
N ARG A 33 -12.47 -2.10 -0.62
CA ARG A 33 -12.10 -3.24 -1.44
C ARG A 33 -11.00 -2.77 -2.39
N SER A 34 -9.95 -2.18 -1.84
CA SER A 34 -8.63 -2.38 -2.40
C SER A 34 -8.33 -3.84 -2.09
N GLY A 35 -8.59 -4.71 -3.06
CA GLY A 35 -7.82 -5.93 -3.18
C GLY A 35 -6.36 -5.53 -3.32
N ALA A 36 -5.73 -5.18 -2.20
CA ALA A 36 -4.33 -4.89 -2.08
C ALA A 36 -3.62 -6.23 -2.23
N ARG A 37 -3.52 -6.71 -3.48
CA ARG A 37 -2.30 -7.40 -3.88
C ARG A 37 -1.23 -6.33 -3.73
N GLY A 38 -0.66 -6.26 -2.53
CA GLY A 38 0.25 -5.21 -2.11
C GLY A 38 1.24 -4.98 -3.24
N GLN A 39 1.29 -3.74 -3.71
CA GLN A 39 2.34 -3.35 -4.61
C GLN A 39 3.63 -3.64 -3.86
N GLN A 40 4.43 -4.59 -4.35
CA GLN A 40 5.69 -4.94 -3.69
C GLN A 40 6.58 -3.71 -3.78
N ASP A 41 6.94 -3.16 -2.62
CA ASP A 41 7.85 -2.02 -2.56
C ASP A 41 9.28 -2.48 -2.88
N ASN A 42 10.07 -1.57 -3.45
CA ASN A 42 11.46 -1.85 -3.74
C ASN A 42 12.27 -1.94 -2.43
N VAL A 43 13.10 -2.97 -2.32
CA VAL A 43 14.02 -3.13 -1.18
C VAL A 43 15.38 -2.52 -1.56
N PRO A 44 15.98 -1.65 -0.70
CA PRO A 44 17.28 -1.05 -1.00
C PRO A 44 18.41 -2.09 -0.99
N SER A 45 19.34 -1.95 -1.93
CA SER A 45 20.55 -2.75 -2.00
C SER A 45 21.57 -2.21 -0.99
N ARG A 46 22.19 -3.13 -0.24
CA ARG A 46 23.27 -2.80 0.71
C ARG A 46 24.59 -2.43 0.03
N LEU A 47 24.72 -2.68 -1.27
CA LEU A 47 25.90 -2.33 -2.05
C LEU A 47 25.87 -0.87 -2.53
N LEU A 48 24.72 -0.20 -2.39
CA LEU A 48 24.50 1.17 -2.82
C LEU A 48 24.20 2.04 -1.61
N LEU A 49 24.56 3.32 -1.71
CA LEU A 49 24.16 4.33 -0.75
C LEU A 49 22.65 4.61 -0.86
N ASP A 50 22.06 5.17 0.19
CA ASP A 50 20.61 5.43 0.22
C ASP A 50 20.15 6.32 -0.93
N HIS A 51 20.93 7.36 -1.27
CA HIS A 51 20.61 8.25 -2.39
C HIS A 51 20.73 7.56 -3.75
N GLU A 52 21.67 6.62 -3.92
CA GLU A 52 21.83 5.84 -5.14
C GLU A 52 20.66 4.85 -5.31
N ASN A 53 20.23 4.20 -4.23
CA ASN A 53 19.03 3.37 -4.23
C ASN A 53 17.78 4.18 -4.61
N GLN A 54 17.64 5.38 -4.04
CA GLN A 54 16.52 6.26 -4.33
C GLN A 54 16.49 6.67 -5.81
N GLN A 55 17.65 6.99 -6.40
CA GLN A 55 17.77 7.26 -7.84
C GLN A 55 17.32 6.06 -8.69
N VAL A 56 17.71 4.84 -8.31
CA VAL A 56 17.25 3.62 -9.01
C VAL A 56 15.72 3.53 -8.95
N PHE A 57 15.10 3.76 -7.81
CA PHE A 57 13.65 3.68 -7.65
C PHE A 57 12.91 4.76 -8.45
N GLU A 58 13.47 5.96 -8.53
CA GLU A 58 12.95 7.05 -9.35
C GLU A 58 12.99 6.71 -10.85
N LEU A 59 14.08 6.09 -11.31
CA LEU A 59 14.22 5.64 -12.70
C LEU A 59 13.23 4.52 -13.07
N LEU A 60 12.93 3.60 -12.13
CA LEU A 60 11.94 2.54 -12.35
C LEU A 60 10.51 3.07 -12.40
N GLY A 61 10.22 4.12 -11.64
CA GLY A 61 8.88 4.69 -11.51
C GLY A 61 7.89 3.78 -10.78
N ARG A 62 6.61 4.18 -10.78
CA ARG A 62 5.58 3.57 -9.91
C ARG A 62 4.98 2.26 -10.42
N LYS A 63 5.33 1.78 -11.62
CA LYS A 63 4.70 0.60 -12.23
C LYS A 63 5.62 -0.62 -12.28
N CYS A 64 6.92 -0.38 -12.10
CA CYS A 64 7.97 -1.38 -12.15
C CYS A 64 8.58 -1.54 -10.77
N THR A 65 9.03 -2.76 -10.46
CA THR A 65 9.66 -3.08 -9.18
C THR A 65 10.95 -3.84 -9.44
N THR A 66 12.04 -3.48 -8.76
CA THR A 66 13.27 -4.28 -8.78
C THR A 66 13.12 -5.50 -7.88
N LEU A 67 13.48 -6.68 -8.39
CA LEU A 67 13.55 -7.93 -7.63
C LEU A 67 14.92 -8.13 -6.98
N ALA A 68 15.97 -7.61 -7.62
CA ALA A 68 17.34 -7.65 -7.15
C ALA A 68 18.12 -6.49 -7.77
N THR A 69 18.94 -5.82 -6.96
CA THR A 69 19.82 -4.72 -7.39
C THR A 69 21.24 -4.98 -6.91
N SER A 70 22.22 -4.88 -7.79
CA SER A 70 23.64 -5.13 -7.49
C SER A 70 24.56 -4.27 -8.36
N VAL A 71 25.85 -4.26 -8.04
CA VAL A 71 26.90 -3.68 -8.89
C VAL A 71 27.54 -4.80 -9.70
N ALA A 72 27.69 -4.61 -11.01
CA ALA A 72 28.22 -5.61 -11.92
C ALA A 72 29.15 -5.02 -12.99
N GLN A 73 29.97 -5.87 -13.60
CA GLN A 73 30.70 -5.57 -14.82
C GLN A 73 30.09 -6.35 -15.99
N LEU A 74 29.74 -5.65 -17.07
CA LEU A 74 29.20 -6.27 -18.26
C LEU A 74 30.34 -6.70 -19.17
N TYR A 75 30.35 -7.98 -19.53
CA TYR A 75 31.18 -8.51 -20.59
C TYR A 75 30.29 -9.06 -21.69
N LEU A 76 30.68 -8.89 -22.95
CA LEU A 76 29.99 -9.48 -24.10
C LEU A 76 30.96 -10.29 -24.94
N ALA A 77 30.51 -11.44 -25.42
CA ALA A 77 31.20 -12.23 -26.44
C ALA A 77 30.60 -11.87 -27.81
N LEU A 78 31.22 -10.90 -28.50
CA LEU A 78 30.73 -10.40 -29.78
C LEU A 78 31.28 -11.24 -30.95
N PRO A 79 30.50 -11.46 -32.02
CA PRO A 79 31.00 -12.08 -33.25
C PRO A 79 32.19 -11.31 -33.85
N PRO A 80 33.11 -11.98 -34.58
CA PRO A 80 33.05 -13.38 -35.01
C PRO A 80 33.57 -14.40 -33.98
N SER A 81 34.17 -13.96 -32.87
CA SER A 81 34.74 -14.86 -31.87
C SER A 81 33.91 -14.89 -30.58
N ASN A 82 32.92 -15.79 -30.52
CA ASN A 82 32.08 -15.99 -29.32
C ASN A 82 32.82 -16.67 -28.14
N GLN A 83 34.14 -16.82 -28.24
CA GLN A 83 35.01 -17.46 -27.24
C GLN A 83 35.79 -16.45 -26.38
N VAL A 84 35.76 -15.16 -26.75
CA VAL A 84 36.47 -14.09 -26.01
C VAL A 84 35.43 -13.09 -25.51
N TRP A 85 35.45 -12.84 -24.20
CA TRP A 85 34.56 -11.90 -23.54
C TRP A 85 35.28 -10.55 -23.37
N GLY A 86 34.74 -9.50 -23.99
CA GLY A 86 35.25 -8.14 -23.85
C GLY A 86 34.44 -7.34 -22.83
N LYS A 87 35.11 -6.67 -21.89
CA LYS A 87 34.45 -5.75 -20.95
C LYS A 87 33.80 -4.60 -21.71
N GLN A 88 32.51 -4.38 -21.49
CA GLN A 88 31.75 -3.29 -22.11
C GLN A 88 31.50 -2.14 -21.13
N GLY A 89 31.37 -2.44 -19.84
CA GLY A 89 31.07 -1.42 -18.84
C GLY A 89 30.98 -1.97 -17.43
N CYS A 90 30.72 -1.09 -16.48
CA CYS A 90 30.44 -1.43 -15.10
C CYS A 90 29.45 -0.43 -14.51
N GLY A 91 28.63 -0.88 -13.57
CA GLY A 91 27.65 -0.03 -12.91
C GLY A 91 26.63 -0.83 -12.13
N VAL A 92 25.52 -0.18 -11.82
CA VAL A 92 24.39 -0.80 -11.14
C VAL A 92 23.52 -1.54 -12.14
N LEU A 93 23.18 -2.78 -11.82
CA LEU A 93 22.23 -3.62 -12.54
C LEU A 93 21.05 -3.92 -11.62
N CYS A 94 19.83 -3.91 -12.18
CA CYS A 94 18.64 -4.38 -11.47
C CYS A 94 17.79 -5.26 -12.36
N LEU A 95 17.26 -6.35 -11.79
CA LEU A 95 16.25 -7.18 -12.45
C LEU A 95 14.87 -6.59 -12.16
N VAL A 96 14.16 -6.18 -13.20
CA VAL A 96 12.93 -5.41 -13.10
C VAL A 96 11.74 -6.28 -13.45
N LYS A 97 10.68 -6.20 -12.65
CA LYS A 97 9.36 -6.72 -12.96
C LYS A 97 8.46 -5.58 -13.43
N ASP A 98 8.01 -5.65 -14.68
CA ASP A 98 7.03 -4.75 -15.26
C ASP A 98 5.63 -5.38 -15.13
N ASN A 99 4.86 -4.93 -14.14
CA ASN A 99 3.53 -5.46 -13.87
C ASN A 99 2.51 -5.18 -15.00
N PRO A 100 2.42 -3.94 -15.56
CA PRO A 100 1.56 -3.67 -16.70
C PRO A 100 1.82 -4.57 -17.92
N ARG A 101 3.08 -4.83 -18.25
CA ARG A 101 3.46 -5.66 -19.41
C ARG A 101 3.54 -7.15 -19.09
N ARG A 102 3.47 -7.53 -17.81
CA ARG A 102 3.68 -8.90 -17.32
C ARG A 102 5.01 -9.49 -17.82
N SER A 103 6.05 -8.66 -17.83
CA SER A 103 7.38 -9.02 -18.34
C SER A 103 8.47 -8.68 -17.33
N TYR A 104 9.67 -9.19 -17.60
CA TYR A 104 10.87 -8.89 -16.82
C TYR A 104 11.94 -8.33 -17.73
N PHE A 105 12.76 -7.42 -17.20
CA PHE A 105 13.87 -6.78 -17.89
C PHE A 105 15.13 -6.82 -17.02
#